data_AF-A0A1Q5KH76-F1
#
_entry.id   AF-A0A1Q5KH76-F1
#
_cell.length_a   1.000
_cell.length_b   1.000
_cell.length_c   1.000
_cell.angle_alpha   90.00
_cell.angle_beta   90.00
_cell.angle_gamma   90.00
#
_symmetry.space_group_name_H-M   'P 1'
#
loop_
_entity.id
_entity.type
_entity.pdbx_description
1 polymer ?
#
loop_
_entity_poly.entity_id
_entity_poly.type
_entity_poly.pdbx_seq_one_letter_code
_entity_poly.pdbx_strand_id
1 'polypeptide(L)'
;MSTSDGTAAIDRETAGAARLALRLMLEEWRLPPQGWEETAELLAELSTAVAAGDTAAVDALTGELEELSGSRVTRIEGAQDGPPDGDGKVPLPEPYRERVVALVHALDPDPTPGGARPAAAERT
;
A
#
# COMPACT_ATOMS: atom_id res chain seq x y z
N MET A 1 -11.25 -31.24 0.58
CA MET A 1 -11.52 -30.23 1.63
C MET A 1 -12.07 -29.01 0.94
N SER A 2 -13.35 -28.72 1.16
CA SER A 2 -14.04 -27.54 0.62
C SER A 2 -13.81 -26.35 1.53
N THR A 3 -13.47 -25.20 0.94
CA THR A 3 -14.12 -23.91 1.21
C THR A 3 -13.93 -23.04 -0.03
N SER A 4 -14.82 -23.21 -1.01
CA SER A 4 -15.12 -22.17 -1.98
C SER A 4 -16.13 -21.24 -1.33
N ASP A 5 -15.67 -20.12 -0.79
CA ASP A 5 -16.53 -18.99 -0.42
C ASP A 5 -16.31 -17.89 -1.47
N GLY A 6 -17.04 -18.05 -2.56
CA GLY A 6 -17.01 -17.11 -3.68
C GLY A 6 -17.95 -15.95 -3.39
N THR A 7 -17.40 -14.84 -2.91
CA THR A 7 -17.87 -13.47 -3.20
C THR A 7 -16.66 -12.52 -3.09
N ALA A 8 -15.88 -12.44 -4.18
CA ALA A 8 -14.90 -11.39 -4.52
C ALA A 8 -14.17 -10.69 -3.35
N ALA A 9 -13.55 -11.47 -2.46
CA ALA A 9 -12.54 -10.97 -1.56
C ALA A 9 -11.18 -11.41 -2.12
N ILE A 10 -10.24 -10.47 -2.25
CA ILE A 10 -8.84 -10.79 -2.50
C ILE A 10 -8.40 -11.79 -1.42
N ASP A 11 -7.65 -12.82 -1.80
CA ASP A 11 -7.21 -13.78 -0.80
C ASP A 11 -6.30 -13.11 0.24
N ARG A 12 -6.28 -13.67 1.44
CA ARG A 12 -5.59 -13.06 2.57
C ARG A 12 -4.08 -12.94 2.37
N GLU A 13 -3.47 -13.88 1.63
CA GLU A 13 -2.03 -13.87 1.38
C GLU A 13 -1.68 -12.71 0.44
N THR A 14 -2.34 -12.63 -0.72
CA THR A 14 -2.16 -11.55 -1.69
C THR A 14 -2.50 -10.18 -1.09
N ALA A 15 -3.61 -10.07 -0.34
CA ALA A 15 -3.95 -8.82 0.35
C ALA A 15 -2.90 -8.43 1.39
N GLY A 16 -2.35 -9.41 2.11
CA GLY A 16 -1.28 -9.21 3.09
C GLY A 16 0.03 -8.73 2.46
N ALA A 17 0.43 -9.33 1.33
CA ALA A 17 1.62 -8.96 0.58
C ALA A 17 1.50 -7.53 0.01
N ALA A 18 0.40 -7.23 -0.67
CA ALA A 18 0.12 -5.90 -1.21
C ALA A 18 0.14 -4.83 -0.11
N ARG A 19 -0.50 -5.11 1.03
CA ARG A 19 -0.51 -4.20 2.18
C ARG A 19 0.88 -3.97 2.78
N LEU A 20 1.71 -5.00 2.87
CA LEU A 20 3.08 -4.87 3.36
C LEU A 20 3.90 -3.97 2.44
N ALA A 21 3.84 -4.20 1.13
CA ALA A 21 4.53 -3.38 0.14
C ALA A 21 4.13 -1.89 0.24
N LEU A 22 2.82 -1.62 0.36
CA LEU A 22 2.30 -0.26 0.51
C LEU A 22 2.72 0.42 1.82
N ARG A 23 2.84 -0.33 2.94
CA ARG A 23 3.36 0.22 4.20
C ARG A 23 4.83 0.58 4.10
N LEU A 24 5.64 -0.31 3.52
CA LEU A 24 7.06 -0.05 3.27
C LEU A 24 7.23 1.15 2.32
N MET A 25 6.32 1.33 1.35
CA MET A 25 6.30 2.50 0.49
C MET A 25 6.11 3.82 1.26
N LEU A 26 5.20 3.84 2.24
CA LEU A 26 4.94 5.03 3.07
C LEU A 26 6.13 5.40 3.96
N GLU A 27 6.84 4.39 4.47
CA GLU A 27 7.87 4.57 5.50
C GLU A 27 9.26 4.73 4.90
N GLU A 28 9.62 3.85 3.95
CA GLU A 28 11.00 3.60 3.56
C GLU A 28 11.34 4.03 2.14
N TRP A 29 10.36 4.06 1.22
CA TRP A 29 10.67 4.29 -0.19
C TRP A 29 11.12 5.73 -0.46
N ARG A 30 12.17 5.85 -1.26
CA ARG A 30 12.70 7.09 -1.78
C ARG A 30 13.01 6.87 -3.25
N LEU A 31 12.27 7.53 -4.14
CA LEU A 31 12.41 7.42 -5.58
C LEU A 31 12.67 8.80 -6.18
N PRO A 32 13.37 8.88 -7.34
CA PRO A 32 13.38 10.12 -8.11
C PRO A 32 11.94 10.50 -8.53
N PRO A 33 11.64 11.79 -8.78
CA PRO A 33 10.30 12.23 -9.18
C PRO A 33 9.68 11.43 -10.34
N GLN A 34 10.48 11.07 -11.36
CA GLN A 34 10.01 10.24 -12.48
C GLN A 34 9.56 8.84 -12.03
N GLY A 35 10.28 8.22 -11.08
CA GLY A 35 9.88 6.92 -10.54
C GLY A 35 8.56 6.99 -9.77
N TRP A 36 8.23 8.14 -9.18
CA TRP A 36 6.91 8.35 -8.56
C TRP A 36 5.79 8.54 -9.58
N GLU A 37 6.07 9.02 -10.79
CA GLU A 37 5.09 9.10 -11.88
C GLU A 37 4.70 7.69 -12.36
N GLU A 38 5.69 6.83 -12.62
CA GLU A 38 5.47 5.41 -12.97
C GLU A 38 4.72 4.66 -11.85
N THR A 39 5.11 4.90 -10.60
CA THR A 39 4.43 4.32 -9.43
C THR A 39 2.96 4.79 -9.32
N ALA A 40 2.65 6.02 -9.76
CA ALA A 40 1.30 6.56 -9.66
C ALA A 40 0.30 5.84 -10.58
N GLU A 41 0.76 5.36 -11.75
CA GLU A 41 -0.02 4.54 -12.68
C GLU A 41 -0.32 3.17 -12.06
N LEU A 42 0.71 2.49 -11.56
CA LEU A 42 0.55 1.20 -10.87
C LEU A 42 -0.39 1.29 -9.66
N LEU A 43 -0.32 2.38 -8.88
CA LEU A 43 -1.24 2.60 -7.76
C LEU A 43 -2.70 2.79 -8.21
N ALA A 44 -2.92 3.36 -9.39
CA ALA A 44 -4.27 3.52 -9.94
C ALA A 44 -4.83 2.19 -10.46
N GLU A 45 -3.99 1.39 -11.11
CA GLU A 45 -4.34 0.03 -11.55
C GLU A 45 -4.60 -0.88 -10.35
N LEU A 46 -3.76 -0.81 -9.32
CA LEU A 46 -3.94 -1.57 -8.08
C LEU A 46 -5.25 -1.18 -7.40
N SER A 47 -5.59 0.11 -7.36
CA SER A 47 -6.89 0.54 -6.85
C SER A 47 -8.08 -0.03 -7.62
N THR A 48 -7.95 -0.18 -8.94
CA THR A 48 -8.98 -0.76 -9.79
C THR A 48 -9.11 -2.26 -9.54
N ALA A 49 -7.98 -2.98 -9.48
CA ALA A 49 -7.93 -4.39 -9.16
C ALA A 49 -8.51 -4.68 -7.77
N VAL A 50 -8.18 -3.84 -6.78
CA VAL A 50 -8.72 -3.96 -5.42
C VAL A 50 -10.23 -3.75 -5.38
N ALA A 51 -10.74 -2.72 -6.07
CA ALA A 51 -12.17 -2.46 -6.15
C ALA A 51 -12.93 -3.58 -6.90
N ALA A 52 -12.28 -4.24 -7.87
CA ALA A 52 -12.83 -5.37 -8.61
C ALA A 52 -12.72 -6.71 -7.86
N GLY A 53 -11.94 -6.78 -6.77
CA GLY A 53 -11.61 -8.04 -6.10
C GLY A 53 -10.77 -8.99 -6.97
N ASP A 54 -9.99 -8.44 -7.92
CA ASP A 54 -9.16 -9.22 -8.84
C ASP A 54 -7.84 -9.61 -8.19
N THR A 55 -7.84 -10.74 -7.50
CA THR A 55 -6.66 -11.30 -6.83
C THR A 55 -5.44 -11.42 -7.75
N ALA A 56 -5.62 -11.90 -8.98
CA ALA A 56 -4.50 -12.15 -9.88
C ALA A 56 -3.86 -10.83 -10.32
N ALA A 57 -4.68 -9.82 -10.59
CA ALA A 57 -4.18 -8.48 -10.89
C ALA A 57 -3.50 -7.83 -9.68
N VAL A 58 -4.04 -7.99 -8.47
CA VAL A 58 -3.42 -7.47 -7.24
C VAL A 58 -2.05 -8.10 -7.00
N ASP A 59 -1.92 -9.41 -7.19
CA ASP A 59 -0.65 -10.13 -7.03
C ASP A 59 0.40 -9.64 -8.05
N ALA A 60 0.03 -9.59 -9.33
CA ALA A 60 0.91 -9.11 -10.40
C ALA A 60 1.39 -7.67 -10.17
N LEU A 61 0.47 -6.75 -9.88
CA LEU A 61 0.78 -5.34 -9.63
C LEU A 61 1.61 -5.14 -8.36
N THR A 62 1.41 -6.01 -7.35
CA THR A 62 2.27 -6.01 -6.16
C THR A 62 3.70 -6.40 -6.53
N GLY A 63 3.88 -7.41 -7.39
CA GLY A 63 5.19 -7.77 -7.92
C GLY A 63 5.90 -6.61 -8.63
N GLU A 64 5.21 -5.92 -9.53
CA GLU A 64 5.76 -4.75 -10.23
C GLU A 64 6.15 -3.61 -9.27
N LEU A 65 5.31 -3.35 -8.25
CA LEU A 65 5.65 -2.42 -7.19
C LEU A 65 6.93 -2.84 -6.44
N GLU A 66 7.08 -4.11 -6.10
CA GLU A 66 8.30 -4.59 -5.44
C GLU A 66 9.55 -4.47 -6.31
N GLU A 67 9.45 -4.60 -7.63
CA GLU A 67 10.57 -4.36 -8.55
C GLU A 67 10.98 -2.88 -8.55
N LEU A 68 10.01 -1.96 -8.58
CA LEU A 68 10.26 -0.51 -8.48
C LEU A 68 10.77 -0.09 -7.10
N SER A 69 10.52 -0.90 -6.06
CA SER A 69 11.10 -0.74 -4.73
C SER A 69 12.64 -0.82 -4.74
N GLY A 70 13.30 -1.13 -5.87
CA GLY A 70 14.73 -1.39 -6.09
C GLY A 70 15.77 -0.43 -5.47
N SER A 71 15.35 0.56 -4.70
CA SER A 71 16.16 1.28 -3.72
C SER A 71 15.70 1.05 -2.28
N ARG A 72 15.35 -0.19 -1.87
CA ARG A 72 15.26 -0.59 -0.45
C ARG A 72 16.62 -0.27 0.15
N VAL A 73 16.73 0.90 0.77
CA VAL A 73 17.98 1.50 1.20
C VAL A 73 18.68 0.49 2.09
N THR A 74 19.80 -0.06 1.61
CA THR A 74 20.72 -0.81 2.45
C THR A 74 21.25 0.18 3.49
N ARG A 75 20.57 0.30 4.63
CA ARG A 75 21.12 0.99 5.79
C ARG A 75 22.24 0.14 6.34
N ILE A 76 23.42 0.24 5.73
CA ILE A 76 24.65 -0.25 6.34
C ILE A 76 25.01 0.75 7.43
N GLU A 77 24.88 0.35 8.70
CA GLU A 77 25.45 1.07 9.83
C GLU A 77 26.96 1.27 9.57
N GLY A 78 27.35 2.49 9.18
CA GLY A 78 28.76 2.85 8.98
C GLY A 78 29.09 3.75 7.79
N ALA A 79 28.18 3.96 6.82
CA ALA A 79 28.42 4.87 5.71
C ALA A 79 27.95 6.30 6.03
N GLN A 80 28.90 7.07 6.56
CA GLN A 80 29.04 8.53 6.65
C GLN A 80 27.83 9.41 6.32
N ASP A 81 27.51 10.30 7.26
CA ASP A 81 26.72 11.54 7.17
C ASP A 81 27.08 12.41 5.95
N GLY A 82 26.59 12.04 4.76
CA GLY A 82 26.40 12.96 3.65
C GLY A 82 24.99 13.56 3.71
N PRO A 83 24.76 14.82 3.28
CA PRO A 83 23.41 15.36 3.20
C PRO A 83 22.55 14.43 2.32
N PRO A 84 21.29 14.13 2.70
CA PRO A 84 20.41 13.20 1.96
C PRO A 84 20.04 13.69 0.54
N ASP A 85 20.50 14.87 0.14
CA ASP A 85 20.13 15.59 -1.09
C ASP A 85 21.00 15.27 -2.32
N GLY A 86 21.80 14.19 -2.30
CA GLY A 86 22.73 13.87 -3.39
C GLY A 86 22.13 13.15 -4.61
N ASP A 87 21.07 12.37 -4.43
CA ASP A 87 20.53 11.47 -5.46
C ASP A 87 19.20 11.96 -6.10
N GLY A 88 18.67 13.12 -5.66
CA GLY A 88 17.39 13.64 -6.16
C GLY A 88 16.17 12.77 -5.83
N LYS A 89 16.33 11.77 -4.95
CA LYS A 89 15.25 10.88 -4.49
C LYS A 89 14.42 11.58 -3.41
N VAL A 90 13.12 11.56 -3.58
CA VAL A 90 12.16 12.19 -2.66
C VAL A 90 11.26 11.12 -2.03
N PRO A 91 10.72 11.35 -0.82
CA PRO A 91 9.67 10.51 -0.26
C PRO A 91 8.41 10.53 -1.14
N LEU A 92 7.48 9.62 -0.84
CA LEU A 92 6.17 9.55 -1.48
C LEU A 92 5.49 10.93 -1.47
N PRO A 93 5.17 11.51 -2.64
CA PRO A 93 4.45 12.76 -2.74
C PRO A 93 3.09 12.68 -2.04
N GLU A 94 2.68 13.76 -1.36
CA GLU A 94 1.45 13.82 -0.57
C GLU A 94 0.18 13.38 -1.35
N PRO A 95 -0.02 13.75 -2.64
CA PRO A 95 -1.17 13.28 -3.41
C PRO A 95 -1.26 11.75 -3.55
N TYR A 96 -0.11 11.07 -3.58
CA TYR A 96 -0.05 9.62 -3.70
C TYR A 96 -0.14 8.94 -2.34
N ARG A 97 0.30 9.63 -1.29
CA ARG A 97 0.20 9.17 0.10
C ARG A 97 -1.22 8.86 0.52
N GLU A 98 -2.16 9.76 0.24
CA GLU A 98 -3.58 9.54 0.57
C GLU A 98 -4.14 8.30 -0.13
N ARG A 99 -3.76 8.08 -1.41
CA ARG A 99 -4.14 6.90 -2.18
C ARG A 99 -3.57 5.62 -1.59
N VAL A 100 -2.29 5.62 -1.24
CA VAL A 100 -1.61 4.46 -0.62
C VAL A 100 -2.24 4.13 0.73
N VAL A 101 -2.55 5.13 1.56
CA VAL A 101 -3.24 4.93 2.83
C VAL A 101 -4.63 4.31 2.61
N ALA A 102 -5.40 4.80 1.63
CA ALA A 102 -6.70 4.23 1.30
C ALA A 102 -6.60 2.76 0.87
N LEU A 103 -5.60 2.41 0.05
CA LEU A 103 -5.32 1.02 -0.36
C LEU A 103 -4.95 0.12 0.82
N VAL A 104 -4.10 0.59 1.74
CA VAL A 104 -3.72 -0.15 2.96
C VAL A 104 -4.95 -0.48 3.81
N HIS A 105 -5.91 0.44 3.88
CA HIS A 105 -7.18 0.23 4.59
C HIS A 105 -8.13 -0.70 3.82
N ALA A 106 -8.22 -0.57 2.49
CA ALA A 106 -9.07 -1.41 1.66
C ALA A 106 -8.62 -2.89 1.66
N LEU A 107 -7.33 -3.12 1.82
CA LEU A 107 -6.70 -4.45 1.91
C LEU A 107 -6.66 -5.00 3.35
N ASP A 108 -7.22 -4.30 4.34
CA ASP A 108 -7.28 -4.81 5.71
C ASP A 108 -8.34 -5.93 5.82
N PRO A 109 -7.96 -7.17 6.17
CA PRO A 109 -8.91 -8.27 6.34
C PRO A 109 -9.82 -8.10 7.56
N ASP A 110 -9.51 -7.16 8.46
CA ASP A 110 -10.38 -6.75 9.55
C ASP A 110 -10.88 -5.33 9.26
N PRO A 111 -11.98 -5.17 8.51
CA PRO A 111 -12.65 -3.88 8.44
C PRO A 111 -13.30 -3.68 9.80
N THR A 112 -12.53 -3.27 10.81
CA THR A 112 -13.09 -2.97 12.12
C THR A 112 -14.18 -1.92 11.87
N PRO A 113 -15.47 -2.24 12.03
CA PRO A 113 -16.51 -1.26 11.76
C PRO A 113 -16.35 -0.17 12.82
N GLY A 114 -15.82 0.97 12.38
CA GLY A 114 -15.62 2.13 13.23
C GLY A 114 -16.95 2.56 13.84
N GLY A 115 -17.15 2.16 15.09
CA GLY A 115 -18.05 2.75 16.07
C GLY A 115 -19.43 3.14 15.57
N ALA A 116 -20.38 2.19 15.59
CA ALA A 116 -21.75 2.56 15.91
C ALA A 116 -21.72 3.25 17.28
N ARG A 117 -21.72 4.59 17.26
CA ARG A 117 -21.98 5.43 18.44
C ARG A 117 -23.14 4.80 19.19
N PRO A 118 -23.00 4.33 20.44
CA PRO A 118 -24.18 4.07 21.24
C PRO A 118 -24.86 5.44 21.35
N ALA A 119 -26.00 5.56 20.69
CA ALA A 119 -26.94 6.63 20.95
C ALA A 119 -27.21 6.55 22.45
N ALA A 120 -26.52 7.39 23.23
CA ALA A 120 -26.82 7.60 24.62
C ALA A 120 -28.25 8.13 24.62
N ALA A 121 -29.14 7.22 24.99
CA ALA A 121 -30.56 7.43 25.11
C ALA A 121 -30.79 8.73 25.89
N GLU A 122 -31.52 9.65 25.27
CA GLU A 122 -32.41 10.52 26.00
C GLU A 122 -33.25 9.64 26.93
N ARG A 123 -32.94 9.67 28.23
CA ARG A 123 -33.90 9.33 29.27
C ARG A 123 -33.66 10.18 30.51
N THR A 124 -34.64 11.08 30.69
CA THR A 124 -35.14 11.70 31.93
C THR A 124 -34.50 13.01 32.34
#